data_AF-A0A1Q7PNY5-F1
#
_entry.id   AF-A0A1Q7PNY5-F1
#
_cell.length_a   1.000
_cell.length_b   1.000
_cell.length_c   1.000
_cell.angle_alpha   90.00
_cell.angle_beta   90.00
_cell.angle_gamma   90.00
#
_symmetry.space_group_name_H-M   'P 1'
#
loop_
_entity.id
_entity.type
_entity.pdbx_description
1 polymer ?
#
loop_
_entity_poly.entity_id
_entity_poly.type
_entity_poly.pdbx_seq_one_letter_code
_entity_poly.pdbx_strand_id
1 'polypeptide(L)'
;MYLDQEKYPGFFAWVIPTRRDEAKVGVAGKGINAAAVLEDFLEHKGKHSTIRKIFAPIWVKGPIKEFVTRNVVTIGDAAGQSKPTTAGGIYSCGIGGMMAGKAISKFLKSGNETQLSEYQKSWLEKFGKKLFESITPQLLDEISKEGSFDFHTISVAKLLGVKGSTKVLQAILGNELRRLLT
;
A
#
# COMPACT_ATOMS: atom_id res chain seq x y z
N MET A 1 0.68 6.21 -13.21
CA MET A 1 0.42 6.88 -11.91
C MET A 1 0.65 8.36 -12.12
N TYR A 2 -0.12 9.22 -11.45
CA TYR A 2 -0.05 10.68 -11.59
C TYR A 2 0.18 11.29 -10.20
N LEU A 3 1.30 12.01 -10.05
CA LEU A 3 1.70 12.64 -8.80
C LEU A 3 1.50 14.15 -8.93
N ASP A 4 0.73 14.72 -8.02
CA ASP A 4 0.43 16.14 -7.96
C ASP A 4 -0.02 16.43 -6.52
N GLN A 5 0.82 17.11 -5.72
CA GLN A 5 0.50 17.37 -4.32
C GLN A 5 -0.52 18.49 -4.13
N GLU A 6 -0.77 19.31 -5.15
CA GLU A 6 -1.82 20.32 -5.12
C GLU A 6 -3.19 19.67 -5.38
N LYS A 7 -3.28 18.79 -6.38
CA LYS A 7 -4.52 18.06 -6.71
C LYS A 7 -4.80 16.85 -5.82
N TYR A 8 -3.75 16.13 -5.40
CA TYR A 8 -3.84 14.88 -4.62
C TYR A 8 -2.99 14.92 -3.34
N PRO A 9 -3.22 15.87 -2.40
CA PRO A 9 -2.37 16.03 -1.22
C PRO A 9 -2.14 14.73 -0.44
N GLY A 10 -0.88 14.32 -0.32
CA GLY A 10 -0.45 13.13 0.40
C GLY A 10 -0.73 11.78 -0.29
N PHE A 11 -1.27 11.78 -1.51
CA PHE A 11 -1.60 10.58 -2.30
C PHE A 11 -1.35 10.84 -3.80
N PHE A 12 -2.12 10.20 -4.69
CA PHE A 12 -1.93 10.21 -6.14
C PHE A 12 -3.19 9.74 -6.87
N ALA A 13 -3.22 9.94 -8.19
CA ALA A 13 -4.18 9.33 -9.09
C ALA A 13 -3.57 8.14 -9.87
N TRP A 14 -4.40 7.18 -10.26
CA TRP A 14 -3.98 5.99 -10.99
C TRP A 14 -4.95 5.61 -12.10
N VAL A 15 -4.40 4.93 -13.10
CA VAL A 15 -5.13 4.27 -14.18
C VAL A 15 -4.51 2.89 -14.30
N ILE A 16 -5.31 1.85 -14.06
CA ILE A 16 -4.90 0.44 -14.16
C ILE A 16 -5.70 -0.17 -15.30
N PRO A 17 -5.09 -0.38 -16.48
CA PRO A 17 -5.73 -1.09 -17.58
C PRO A 17 -6.16 -2.49 -17.13
N THR A 18 -7.41 -2.84 -17.36
CA THR A 18 -7.95 -4.19 -17.09
C THR A 18 -8.16 -4.96 -18.38
N ARG A 19 -8.50 -4.27 -19.47
CA ARG A 19 -8.67 -4.80 -20.83
C ARG A 19 -8.23 -3.76 -21.88
N ARG A 20 -8.43 -4.07 -23.16
CA ARG A 20 -8.06 -3.19 -24.28
C ARG A 20 -8.70 -1.80 -24.22
N ASP A 21 -9.94 -1.73 -23.73
CA ASP A 21 -10.80 -0.55 -23.69
C ASP A 21 -11.39 -0.29 -22.29
N GLU A 22 -10.86 -0.95 -21.26
CA GLU A 22 -11.32 -0.84 -19.88
C GLU A 22 -10.14 -0.56 -18.94
N ALA A 23 -10.35 0.36 -18.00
CA ALA A 23 -9.39 0.64 -16.95
C ALA A 23 -10.09 0.97 -15.62
N LYS A 24 -9.43 0.61 -14.51
CA LYS A 24 -9.77 1.12 -13.18
C LYS A 24 -9.05 2.44 -12.98
N VAL A 25 -9.81 3.51 -12.90
CA VAL A 25 -9.31 4.86 -12.66
C VAL A 25 -9.68 5.29 -11.24
N GLY A 26 -8.76 5.93 -10.54
CA GLY A 26 -9.04 6.45 -9.22
C GLY A 26 -8.11 7.57 -8.79
N VAL A 27 -8.56 8.30 -7.79
CA VAL A 27 -7.83 9.40 -7.15
C VAL A 27 -7.94 9.22 -5.64
N ALA A 28 -6.90 9.62 -4.92
CA ALA A 28 -6.93 9.73 -3.46
C ALA A 28 -6.18 10.98 -3.04
N GLY A 29 -6.61 11.59 -1.93
CA GLY A 29 -5.99 12.80 -1.38
C GLY A 29 -6.57 13.11 0.00
N LYS A 30 -5.80 13.80 0.83
CA LYS A 30 -6.26 14.24 2.15
C LYS A 30 -7.10 15.50 2.02
N GLY A 31 -8.31 15.49 2.59
CA GLY A 31 -9.18 16.67 2.63
C GLY A 31 -9.81 17.08 1.30
N ILE A 32 -9.72 16.24 0.27
CA ILE A 32 -10.31 16.53 -1.05
C ILE A 32 -11.73 15.97 -1.18
N ASN A 33 -12.53 16.58 -2.06
CA ASN A 33 -13.72 15.92 -2.60
C ASN A 33 -13.29 14.94 -3.70
N ALA A 34 -13.04 13.69 -3.33
CA ALA A 34 -12.52 12.67 -4.25
C ALA A 34 -13.42 12.44 -5.48
N ALA A 35 -14.74 12.65 -5.36
CA ALA A 35 -15.66 12.52 -6.49
C ALA A 35 -15.45 13.63 -7.52
N ALA A 36 -15.40 14.89 -7.07
CA ALA A 36 -15.17 16.03 -7.96
C ALA A 36 -13.78 15.96 -8.61
N VAL A 37 -12.75 15.62 -7.83
CA VAL A 37 -11.38 15.48 -8.34
C VAL A 37 -11.24 14.33 -9.34
N LEU A 38 -11.98 13.23 -9.16
CA LEU A 38 -12.02 12.14 -10.13
C LEU A 38 -12.69 12.57 -11.45
N GLU A 39 -13.76 13.36 -11.38
CA GLU A 39 -14.40 13.91 -12.58
C GLU A 39 -13.45 14.85 -13.35
N ASP A 40 -12.83 15.82 -12.66
CA ASP A 40 -11.80 16.70 -13.26
C ASP A 40 -10.69 15.86 -13.92
N PHE A 41 -10.22 14.81 -13.25
CA PHE A 41 -9.20 13.93 -13.79
C PHE A 41 -9.65 13.21 -15.07
N LEU A 42 -10.93 12.81 -15.16
CA LEU A 42 -11.51 12.07 -16.28
C LEU A 42 -11.87 12.96 -17.48
N GLU A 43 -12.29 14.21 -17.27
CA GLU A 43 -12.60 15.17 -18.34
C GLU A 43 -11.42 15.33 -19.31
N HIS A 44 -10.19 15.30 -18.78
CA HIS A 44 -8.94 15.41 -19.54
C HIS A 44 -8.48 14.09 -20.19
N LYS A 45 -9.27 13.00 -20.12
CA LYS A 45 -8.94 11.68 -20.70
C LYS A 45 -9.70 11.36 -21.99
N GLY A 46 -10.51 12.30 -22.48
CA GLY A 46 -11.31 12.13 -23.68
C GLY A 46 -12.62 11.37 -23.42
N LYS A 47 -13.26 10.90 -24.50
CA LYS A 47 -14.55 10.20 -24.41
C LYS A 47 -14.41 8.91 -23.62
N HIS A 48 -15.20 8.77 -22.57
CA HIS A 48 -15.25 7.60 -21.72
C HIS A 48 -16.69 7.35 -21.27
N SER A 49 -16.94 6.15 -20.73
CA SER A 49 -18.18 5.82 -20.04
C SER A 49 -17.85 5.15 -18.71
N THR A 50 -18.63 5.46 -17.67
CA THR A 50 -18.41 4.90 -16.33
C THR A 50 -19.26 3.65 -16.15
N ILE A 51 -18.60 2.49 -16.05
CA ILE A 51 -19.28 1.21 -15.77
C ILE A 51 -19.72 1.14 -14.31
N ARG A 52 -18.84 1.56 -13.39
CA ARG A 52 -19.05 1.52 -11.94
C ARG A 52 -18.24 2.59 -11.24
N LYS A 53 -18.81 3.16 -10.17
CA LYS A 53 -18.15 4.09 -9.26
C LYS A 53 -18.15 3.52 -7.84
N ILE A 54 -17.02 3.65 -7.14
CA ILE A 54 -16.87 3.21 -5.75
C ILE A 54 -16.09 4.29 -5.02
N PHE A 55 -16.52 4.59 -3.79
CA PHE A 55 -15.81 5.48 -2.88
C PHE A 55 -15.64 4.78 -1.55
N ALA A 56 -14.44 4.89 -0.97
CA ALA A 56 -14.15 4.37 0.34
C ALA A 56 -13.09 5.25 1.02
N PRO A 57 -13.23 5.52 2.33
CA PRO A 57 -12.13 6.09 3.10
C PRO A 57 -10.98 5.08 3.18
N ILE A 58 -9.75 5.59 3.21
CA ILE A 58 -8.54 4.78 3.35
C ILE A 58 -7.85 5.07 4.69
N TRP A 59 -7.55 4.02 5.45
CA TRP A 59 -6.81 4.15 6.70
C TRP A 59 -5.31 4.08 6.44
N VAL A 60 -4.62 5.17 6.81
CA VAL A 60 -3.20 5.37 6.47
C VAL A 60 -2.33 5.72 7.68
N LYS A 61 -2.85 5.51 8.90
CA LYS A 61 -2.09 5.74 10.14
C LYS A 61 -1.23 4.54 10.56
N GLY A 62 -1.34 3.42 9.85
CA GLY A 62 -0.71 2.16 10.23
C GLY A 62 -1.53 1.35 11.21
N PRO A 63 -0.94 0.28 11.78
CA PRO A 63 -1.67 -0.68 12.58
C PRO A 63 -2.18 -0.07 13.89
N ILE A 64 -3.30 -0.58 14.39
CA ILE A 64 -3.73 -0.29 15.76
C ILE A 64 -2.71 -0.88 16.75
N LYS A 65 -2.61 -0.27 17.95
CA LYS A 65 -1.60 -0.63 18.96
C LYS A 65 -1.68 -2.12 19.35
N GLU A 66 -2.90 -2.60 19.54
CA GLU A 66 -3.18 -3.99 19.88
C GLU A 66 -4.28 -4.50 18.93
N PHE A 67 -3.91 -5.42 18.05
CA PHE A 67 -4.84 -6.15 17.18
C PHE A 67 -5.00 -7.61 17.61
N VAL A 68 -4.49 -7.95 18.79
CA VAL A 68 -4.82 -9.16 19.55
C VAL A 68 -5.06 -8.77 21.00
N THR A 69 -6.24 -9.10 21.55
CA THR A 69 -6.58 -8.84 22.95
C THR A 69 -7.41 -10.01 23.49
N ARG A 70 -6.85 -10.78 24.43
CA ARG A 70 -7.45 -12.03 24.94
C ARG A 70 -7.82 -12.96 23.79
N ASN A 71 -9.10 -13.29 23.65
CA ASN A 71 -9.68 -14.13 22.60
C ASN A 71 -10.17 -13.33 21.37
N VAL A 72 -9.84 -12.04 21.27
CA VAL A 72 -10.20 -11.19 20.12
C VAL A 72 -8.97 -10.99 19.23
N VAL A 73 -9.14 -11.29 17.94
CA VAL A 73 -8.11 -11.13 16.91
C VAL A 73 -8.66 -10.23 15.80
N THR A 74 -7.98 -9.10 15.55
CA THR A 74 -8.31 -8.15 14.50
C THR A 74 -7.31 -8.30 13.37
N ILE A 75 -7.79 -8.30 12.12
CA ILE A 75 -6.96 -8.55 10.93
C ILE A 75 -7.24 -7.55 9.81
N GLY A 76 -6.30 -7.41 8.88
CA GLY A 76 -6.50 -6.65 7.65
C GLY A 76 -6.69 -5.15 7.87
N ASP A 77 -7.58 -4.54 7.10
CA ASP A 77 -7.86 -3.10 7.22
C ASP A 77 -8.39 -2.71 8.61
N ALA A 78 -9.16 -3.59 9.25
CA ALA A 78 -9.64 -3.37 10.62
C ALA A 78 -8.49 -3.27 11.64
N ALA A 79 -7.37 -3.95 11.37
CA ALA A 79 -6.15 -3.87 12.18
C ALA A 79 -5.19 -2.77 11.72
N GLY A 80 -5.55 -1.99 10.68
CA GLY A 80 -4.67 -0.97 10.09
C GLY A 80 -3.47 -1.55 9.34
N GLN A 81 -3.59 -2.76 8.80
CA GLN A 81 -2.47 -3.50 8.18
C GLN A 81 -2.18 -3.08 6.73
N SER A 82 -2.94 -2.13 6.19
CA SER A 82 -2.68 -1.53 4.88
C SER A 82 -1.41 -0.68 4.88
N LYS A 83 -0.66 -0.69 3.77
CA LYS A 83 0.56 0.11 3.61
C LYS A 83 0.22 1.61 3.63
N PRO A 84 0.72 2.42 4.59
CA PRO A 84 0.30 3.81 4.80
C PRO A 84 0.47 4.70 3.57
N THR A 85 1.50 4.39 2.77
CA THR A 85 1.97 5.26 1.70
C THR A 85 1.31 5.04 0.36
N THR A 86 0.65 3.89 0.18
CA THR A 86 -0.11 3.60 -1.06
C THR A 86 -1.56 3.25 -0.76
N ALA A 87 -1.92 3.12 0.52
CA ALA A 87 -3.12 2.43 0.99
C ALA A 87 -3.26 0.99 0.44
N GLY A 88 -2.19 0.39 -0.08
CA GLY A 88 -2.21 -0.98 -0.58
C GLY A 88 -2.23 -1.99 0.56
N GLY A 89 -3.35 -2.70 0.71
CA GLY A 89 -3.57 -3.68 1.78
C GLY A 89 -3.49 -5.14 1.38
N ILE A 90 -3.77 -5.49 0.12
CA ILE A 90 -4.00 -6.90 -0.30
C ILE A 90 -2.92 -7.86 0.22
N TYR A 91 -1.65 -7.51 0.04
CA TYR A 91 -0.55 -8.37 0.47
C TYR A 91 -0.37 -8.41 1.99
N SER A 92 -0.23 -7.27 2.66
CA SER A 92 0.05 -7.21 4.10
C SER A 92 -1.15 -7.69 4.93
N CYS A 93 -2.37 -7.37 4.52
CA CYS A 93 -3.61 -7.85 5.11
C CYS A 93 -3.79 -9.36 4.86
N GLY A 94 -3.53 -9.84 3.64
CA GLY A 94 -3.61 -11.27 3.31
C GLY A 94 -2.63 -12.12 4.12
N ILE A 95 -1.38 -11.65 4.25
CA ILE A 95 -0.38 -12.26 5.14
C ILE A 95 -0.86 -12.22 6.59
N GLY A 96 -1.45 -11.10 7.02
CA GLY A 96 -2.08 -10.96 8.34
C GLY A 96 -3.13 -12.04 8.61
N GLY A 97 -4.05 -12.25 7.67
CA GLY A 97 -5.07 -13.29 7.78
C GLY A 97 -4.49 -14.71 7.88
N MET A 98 -3.46 -15.03 7.08
CA MET A 98 -2.79 -16.34 7.17
C MET A 98 -2.09 -16.56 8.51
N MET A 99 -1.41 -15.55 9.04
CA MET A 99 -0.75 -15.63 10.35
C MET A 99 -1.77 -15.77 11.48
N ALA A 100 -2.85 -14.98 11.44
CA ALA A 100 -3.94 -15.05 12.40
C ALA A 100 -4.61 -16.44 12.40
N GLY A 101 -4.92 -17.00 11.22
CA GLY A 101 -5.51 -18.33 11.12
C GLY A 101 -4.64 -19.43 11.72
N LYS A 102 -3.31 -19.35 11.52
CA LYS A 102 -2.35 -20.27 12.16
C LYS A 102 -2.36 -20.13 13.68
N ALA A 103 -2.30 -18.89 14.19
CA ALA A 103 -2.33 -18.61 15.62
C ALA A 103 -3.63 -19.10 16.29
N ILE A 104 -4.78 -18.82 15.67
CA ILE A 104 -6.09 -19.29 16.13
C ILE A 104 -6.14 -20.82 16.17
N SER A 105 -5.65 -21.51 15.14
CA SER A 105 -5.62 -22.98 15.12
C SER A 105 -4.78 -23.57 16.27
N LYS A 106 -3.62 -22.96 16.58
CA LYS A 106 -2.80 -23.38 17.73
C LYS A 106 -3.49 -23.11 19.06
N PHE A 107 -4.12 -21.94 19.21
CA PHE A 107 -4.88 -21.59 20.41
C PHE A 107 -5.99 -22.60 20.67
N LEU A 108 -6.83 -22.90 19.66
CA LEU A 108 -7.94 -23.85 19.80
C LEU A 108 -7.48 -25.27 20.19
N LYS A 109 -6.29 -25.69 19.78
CA LYS A 109 -5.73 -27.01 20.14
C LYS A 109 -5.11 -27.07 21.54
N SER A 110 -4.57 -25.96 22.02
CA SER A 110 -3.77 -25.91 23.26
C SER A 110 -4.49 -25.24 24.44
N GLY A 111 -5.52 -24.44 24.18
CA GLY A 111 -6.15 -23.54 25.16
C GLY A 111 -5.25 -22.36 25.59
N ASN A 112 -4.03 -22.25 25.06
CA ASN A 112 -3.06 -21.25 25.51
C ASN A 112 -3.20 -19.93 24.74
N GLU A 113 -3.73 -18.89 25.39
CA GLU A 113 -3.93 -17.55 24.82
C GLU A 113 -2.65 -16.92 24.27
N THR A 114 -1.45 -17.27 24.77
CA THR A 114 -0.20 -16.71 24.26
C THR A 114 0.04 -17.04 22.78
N GLN A 115 -0.59 -18.11 22.27
CA GLN A 115 -0.52 -18.49 20.86
C GLN A 115 -1.15 -17.41 19.95
N LEU A 116 -2.18 -16.71 20.41
CA LEU A 116 -2.79 -15.61 19.65
C LEU A 116 -1.84 -14.41 19.56
N SER A 117 -1.13 -14.10 20.64
CA SER A 117 -0.15 -12.99 20.68
C SER A 117 1.04 -13.20 19.73
N GLU A 118 1.37 -14.45 19.39
CA GLU A 118 2.40 -14.76 18.39
C GLU A 118 2.09 -14.11 17.03
N TYR A 119 0.81 -14.05 16.63
CA TYR A 119 0.40 -13.42 15.39
C TYR A 119 0.82 -11.94 15.35
N GLN A 120 0.44 -11.17 16.38
CA GLN A 120 0.76 -9.74 16.44
C GLN A 120 2.28 -9.52 16.41
N LYS A 121 3.01 -10.29 17.20
CA LYS A 121 4.48 -10.23 17.23
C LYS A 121 5.08 -10.51 15.86
N SER A 122 4.73 -11.63 15.22
CA SER A 122 5.27 -12.01 13.92
C SER A 122 4.92 -11.03 12.81
N TRP A 123 3.71 -10.46 12.83
CA TRP A 123 3.30 -9.46 11.85
C TRP A 123 4.08 -8.15 12.04
N LEU A 124 4.24 -7.67 13.29
CA LEU A 124 5.01 -6.48 13.61
C LEU A 124 6.51 -6.64 13.28
N GLU A 125 7.09 -7.81 13.53
CA GLU A 125 8.46 -8.13 13.13
C GLU A 125 8.64 -8.07 11.61
N LYS A 126 7.66 -8.58 10.85
CA LYS A 126 7.70 -8.61 9.40
C LYS A 126 7.46 -7.24 8.75
N PHE A 127 6.52 -6.45 9.27
CA PHE A 127 6.03 -5.23 8.63
C PHE A 127 6.17 -3.96 9.47
N GLY A 128 6.02 -4.05 10.79
CA GLY A 128 5.90 -2.93 11.72
C GLY A 128 7.08 -1.94 11.67
N LYS A 129 8.31 -2.44 11.81
CA LYS A 129 9.49 -1.56 11.98
C LYS A 129 9.97 -0.87 10.70
N LYS A 130 9.72 -1.44 9.52
CA LYS A 130 10.27 -0.93 8.24
C LYS A 130 9.25 -0.23 7.34
N LEU A 131 7.97 -0.59 7.45
CA LEU A 131 6.94 -0.07 6.54
C LEU A 131 6.19 1.14 7.11
N PHE A 132 6.11 1.26 8.44
CA PHE A 132 5.28 2.24 9.13
C PHE A 132 6.08 3.36 9.81
N GLU A 133 7.33 3.11 10.21
CA GLU A 133 8.21 4.12 10.84
C GLU A 133 9.06 4.90 9.82
N SER A 134 9.41 4.30 8.68
CA SER A 134 10.43 4.84 7.76
C SER A 134 9.93 5.82 6.71
N ILE A 135 8.62 6.12 6.65
CA ILE A 135 8.07 7.04 5.63
C ILE A 135 7.30 8.17 6.28
N THR A 136 7.99 9.30 6.42
CA THR A 136 7.45 10.55 6.95
C THR A 136 6.73 11.34 5.86
N PRO A 137 5.80 12.26 6.22
CA PRO A 137 5.21 13.20 5.27
C PRO A 137 6.25 14.00 4.47
N GLN A 138 7.38 14.33 5.11
CA GLN A 138 8.52 15.03 4.49
C GLN A 138 9.16 14.18 3.37
N LEU A 139 9.32 12.87 3.60
CA LEU A 139 9.87 11.97 2.57
C LEU A 139 8.92 11.82 1.38
N LEU A 140 7.61 11.88 1.61
CA LEU A 140 6.62 11.84 0.53
C LEU A 140 6.64 13.13 -0.31
N ASP A 141 6.83 14.29 0.33
CA ASP A 141 6.99 15.58 -0.35
C ASP A 141 8.26 15.61 -1.21
N GLU A 142 9.39 15.13 -0.68
CA GLU A 142 10.65 14.99 -1.43
C GLU A 142 10.51 14.07 -2.66
N ILE A 143 9.90 12.89 -2.49
CA ILE A 143 9.70 11.93 -3.59
C ILE A 143 8.73 12.49 -4.64
N SER A 144 7.74 13.30 -4.25
CA SER A 144 6.78 13.89 -5.18
C SER A 144 7.41 14.92 -6.12
N LYS A 145 8.49 15.58 -5.70
CA LYS A 145 9.23 16.59 -6.48
C LYS A 145 10.08 15.97 -7.60
N GLU A 146 10.45 14.70 -7.49
CA GLU A 146 11.33 14.02 -8.47
C GLU A 146 10.59 13.34 -9.64
N GLY A 147 9.25 13.46 -9.73
CA GLY A 147 8.48 13.36 -10.97
C GLY A 147 8.38 12.00 -11.69
N SER A 148 9.26 11.01 -11.46
CA SER A 148 9.21 9.75 -12.21
C SER A 148 9.83 8.54 -11.50
N PHE A 149 9.30 8.11 -10.36
CA PHE A 149 9.86 6.91 -9.72
C PHE A 149 8.83 5.89 -9.21
N ASP A 150 9.08 4.63 -9.56
CA ASP A 150 8.31 3.47 -9.14
C ASP A 150 8.41 3.27 -7.62
N PHE A 151 7.33 3.64 -6.94
CA PHE A 151 7.20 3.61 -5.49
C PHE A 151 7.33 2.19 -4.92
N HIS A 152 7.01 1.15 -5.70
CA HIS A 152 7.24 -0.24 -5.31
C HIS A 152 8.73 -0.51 -5.15
N THR A 153 9.54 -0.05 -6.10
CA THR A 153 10.99 -0.29 -6.15
C THR A 153 11.73 0.44 -5.03
N ILE A 154 11.44 1.71 -4.74
CA ILE A 154 12.11 2.43 -3.65
C ILE A 154 11.65 1.94 -2.28
N SER A 155 10.36 1.63 -2.12
CA SER A 155 9.86 1.01 -0.89
C SER A 155 10.54 -0.33 -0.65
N VAL A 156 10.69 -1.17 -1.68
CA VAL A 156 11.38 -2.48 -1.59
C VAL A 156 12.88 -2.31 -1.37
N ALA A 157 13.54 -1.40 -2.09
CA ALA A 157 14.96 -1.08 -1.93
C ALA A 157 15.30 -0.59 -0.52
N LYS A 158 14.48 0.31 0.05
CA LYS A 158 14.64 0.76 1.44
C LYS A 158 14.22 -0.31 2.46
N LEU A 159 13.23 -1.15 2.17
CA LEU A 159 12.85 -2.31 3.02
C LEU A 159 13.98 -3.35 3.11
N LEU A 160 14.72 -3.57 2.02
CA LEU A 160 15.82 -4.53 1.93
C LEU A 160 17.16 -3.99 2.49
N GLY A 161 17.26 -2.67 2.72
CA GLY A 161 18.48 -2.02 3.17
C GLY A 161 19.53 -1.86 2.06
N VAL A 162 20.46 -0.92 2.26
CA VAL A 162 21.43 -0.40 1.27
C VAL A 162 22.23 -1.49 0.52
N LYS A 163 22.44 -2.67 1.13
CA LYS A 163 23.17 -3.79 0.49
C LYS A 163 22.32 -4.63 -0.47
N GLY A 164 20.99 -4.68 -0.29
CA GLY A 164 20.06 -5.41 -1.15
C GLY A 164 19.48 -4.55 -2.28
N SER A 165 19.43 -3.23 -2.09
CA SER A 165 18.91 -2.27 -3.06
C SER A 165 19.75 -2.16 -4.33
N THR A 166 21.07 -2.30 -4.25
CA THR A 166 21.97 -2.10 -5.39
C THR A 166 21.78 -3.14 -6.49
N LYS A 167 21.63 -4.43 -6.13
CA LYS A 167 21.36 -5.50 -7.11
C LYS A 167 19.97 -5.38 -7.76
N VAL A 168 18.97 -4.96 -6.98
CA VAL A 168 17.60 -4.76 -7.49
C VAL A 168 17.53 -3.52 -8.39
N LEU A 169 18.16 -2.41 -8.01
CA LEU A 169 18.30 -1.22 -8.86
C LEU A 169 19.05 -1.55 -10.15
N GLN A 170 20.15 -2.31 -10.08
CA GLN A 170 20.91 -2.73 -11.27
C GLN A 170 20.10 -3.62 -12.22
N ALA A 171 19.32 -4.57 -11.68
CA ALA A 171 18.47 -5.44 -12.49
C ALA A 171 17.35 -4.66 -13.21
N ILE A 172 16.77 -3.66 -12.54
CA ILE A 172 15.67 -2.86 -13.08
C ILE A 172 16.20 -1.82 -14.10
N LEU A 173 17.29 -1.12 -13.77
CA LEU A 173 17.96 -0.22 -14.71
C LEU A 173 18.43 -0.97 -15.96
N GLY A 174 18.95 -2.19 -15.81
CA GLY A 174 19.35 -3.02 -16.93
C GLY A 174 18.18 -3.44 -17.84
N ASN A 175 17.00 -3.71 -17.28
CA ASN A 175 15.81 -4.05 -18.06
C ASN A 175 15.20 -2.84 -18.77
N GLU A 176 15.16 -1.66 -18.14
CA GLU A 176 14.66 -0.44 -18.78
C GLU A 176 15.63 0.08 -19.86
N LEU A 177 16.95 -0.02 -19.65
CA LEU A 177 17.94 0.26 -20.71
C LEU A 177 17.78 -0.69 -21.90
N ARG A 178 17.56 -1.98 -21.65
CA ARG A 178 17.35 -2.95 -22.73
C ARG A 178 16.07 -2.66 -23.51
N ARG A 179 15.02 -2.19 -22.85
CA ARG A 179 13.74 -1.79 -23.43
C ARG A 179 13.78 -0.44 -24.18
N LEU A 180 14.79 0.40 -23.92
CA LEU A 180 15.08 1.62 -24.70
C LEU A 180 15.97 1.33 -25.92
N LEU A 181 16.65 0.18 -25.94
CA LEU A 181 17.58 -0.24 -26.99
C LEU A 181 17.01 -1.34 -27.91
N THR A 182 15.74 -1.71 -27.73
CA THR A 182 14.96 -2.60 -28.62
C THR A 182 13.61 -1.99 -28.91
#